data_AF-A0A2I2KZB6-F1
#
_entry.id   AF-A0A2I2KZB6-F1
#
_cell.length_a   1.000
_cell.length_b   1.000
_cell.length_c   1.000
_cell.angle_alpha   90.00
_cell.angle_beta   90.00
_cell.angle_gamma   90.00
#
_symmetry.space_group_name_H-M   'P 1'
#
loop_
_entity.id
_entity.type
_entity.pdbx_description
1 polymer ?
#
loop_
_entity_poly.entity_id
_entity_poly.type
_entity_poly.pdbx_seq_one_letter_code
_entity_poly.pdbx_strand_id
1 'polypeptide(L)' 'MALDTLARIALLLTQWRHTAEIHADPALHSGLTREPDRDLGPAPRPCHL' A
#
# COMPACT_ATOMS: atom_id res chain seq x y z
N MET A 1 9.09 -26.73 2.68
CA MET A 1 7.78 -26.96 3.31
C MET A 1 7.57 -25.96 4.45
N ALA A 2 8.13 -26.13 5.66
CA ALA A 2 7.86 -25.21 6.79
C ALA A 2 8.48 -23.79 6.64
N LEU A 3 9.70 -23.68 6.11
CA LEU A 3 10.36 -22.37 5.91
C LEU A 3 9.62 -21.47 4.93
N ASP A 4 9.05 -22.07 3.89
CA ASP A 4 8.27 -21.35 2.88
C ASP A 4 6.91 -20.87 3.45
N THR A 5 6.24 -21.68 4.29
CA THR A 5 5.05 -21.22 5.03
C THR A 5 5.38 -20.02 5.93
N LEU A 6 6.50 -20.07 6.65
CA LEU A 6 6.94 -18.96 7.51
C LEU A 6 7.21 -17.69 6.69
N ALA A 7 7.86 -17.82 5.52
CA ALA A 7 8.12 -16.69 4.63
C ALA A 7 6.82 -16.03 4.15
N ARG A 8 5.80 -16.82 3.78
CA ARG A 8 4.49 -16.30 3.37
C ARG A 8 3.74 -15.59 4.51
N ILE A 9 3.80 -16.14 5.72
CA ILE A 9 3.20 -15.50 6.90
C ILE A 9 3.90 -14.18 7.22
N ALA A 10 5.24 -14.15 7.17
CA ALA A 10 6.00 -12.92 7.39
C ALA A 10 5.64 -11.83 6.37
N LEU A 11 5.48 -12.22 5.09
CA LEU A 11 5.01 -11.31 4.04
C LEU A 11 3.61 -10.77 4.35
N LEU A 12 2.67 -11.63 4.73
CA LEU A 12 1.31 -11.22 5.06
C LEU A 12 1.27 -10.24 6.24
N LEU A 13 2.02 -10.51 7.31
CA LEU A 13 2.13 -9.61 8.46
C LEU A 13 2.73 -8.25 8.07
N THR A 14 3.68 -8.25 7.15
CA THR A 14 4.28 -7.02 6.64
C THR A 14 3.25 -6.19 5.87
N GLN A 15 2.49 -6.83 4.98
CA GLN A 15 1.41 -6.19 4.24
C GLN A 15 0.33 -5.62 5.18
N TRP A 16 -0.08 -6.40 6.18
CA TRP A 16 -1.07 -5.96 7.17
C TRP A 16 -0.58 -4.76 8.00
N ARG A 17 0.71 -4.74 8.36
CA ARG A 17 1.29 -3.58 9.05
C ARG A 17 1.19 -2.32 8.19
N HIS A 18 1.51 -2.41 6.90
CA HIS A 18 1.40 -1.26 5.99
C HIS A 18 -0.04 -0.77 5.83
N THR A 19 -1.02 -1.68 5.80
CA THR A 19 -2.44 -1.29 5.83
C THR A 19 -2.79 -0.58 7.16
N ALA A 20 -2.35 -1.12 8.30
CA ALA A 20 -2.60 -0.51 9.60
C ALA A 20 -1.97 0.89 9.73
N GLU A 21 -0.77 1.11 9.17
CA GLU A 21 -0.10 2.42 9.14
C GLU A 21 -0.96 3.48 8.43
N ILE A 22 -1.57 3.13 7.29
CA ILE A 22 -2.49 4.03 6.56
C ILE A 22 -3.74 4.35 7.39
N HIS A 23 -4.35 3.35 8.02
CA HIS A 23 -5.55 3.56 8.84
C HIS A 23 -5.27 4.33 10.14
N ALA A 24 -4.03 4.28 10.65
CA ALA A 24 -3.60 5.01 11.83
C ALA A 24 -3.32 6.50 11.54
N ASP A 25 -3.08 6.89 10.29
CA ASP A 25 -2.87 8.28 9.87
C ASP A 25 -4.16 8.84 9.23
N PRO A 26 -4.90 9.74 9.91
CA PRO A 26 -6.14 10.30 9.38
C PRO A 26 -5.98 11.11 8.09
N ALA A 27 -4.82 11.74 7.87
CA ALA A 27 -4.56 12.53 6.66
C ALA A 27 -4.35 11.60 5.45
N LEU A 28 -3.53 10.55 5.63
CA LEU A 28 -3.33 9.53 4.58
C LEU A 28 -4.61 8.75 4.32
N HIS A 29 -5.31 8.31 5.36
CA HIS A 29 -6.59 7.62 5.22
C HIS A 29 -7.59 8.47 4.43
N SER A 30 -7.79 9.73 4.82
CA SER A 30 -8.71 10.65 4.14
C SER A 30 -8.30 10.90 2.68
N GLY A 31 -7.00 11.00 2.40
CA GLY A 31 -6.49 11.17 1.04
C GLY A 31 -6.76 9.97 0.14
N LEU A 32 -6.64 8.74 0.66
CA LEU A 32 -6.83 7.50 -0.08
C LEU A 32 -8.30 7.08 -0.25
N THR A 33 -9.16 7.41 0.71
CA THR A 33 -10.59 7.01 0.66
C THR A 33 -11.48 8.06 0.02
N ARG A 34 -10.98 9.27 -0.21
CA ARG A 34 -11.75 10.34 -0.85
C ARG A 34 -11.84 10.08 -2.36
N GLU A 35 -13.03 10.33 -2.92
CA GLU A 35 -13.21 10.39 -4.36
C GLU A 35 -12.34 11.52 -4.96
N PRO A 36 -11.45 11.23 -5.92
CA PRO A 36 -10.63 12.26 -6.53
C PRO A 36 -11.54 13.28 -7.24
N ASP A 37 -11.32 14.57 -6.97
CA ASP A 37 -12.15 15.66 -7.52
C ASP A 37 -12.12 15.67 -9.06
N ARG A 38 -10.99 15.22 -9.65
CA ARG A 38 -10.73 15.12 -11.08
C ARG A 38 -9.71 14.02 -11.37
N ASP A 39 -9.60 13.67 -12.65
CA ASP A 39 -8.46 12.91 -13.16
C ASP A 39 -7.14 13.61 -12.81
N LEU A 40 -6.19 12.84 -12.26
CA LEU A 40 -4.85 13.33 -11.86
C LEU A 40 -3.88 13.37 -13.06
N GLY A 41 -4.38 13.06 -14.25
CA GLY A 41 -3.60 13.00 -15.47
C GLY A 41 -2.80 11.70 -15.61
N PRO A 42 -2.09 11.52 -16.72
CA PRO A 42 -1.36 10.30 -17.00
C PRO A 42 -0.19 10.11 -16.03
N ALA A 43 -0.07 8.91 -15.47
CA ALA A 43 1.08 8.53 -14.66
C ALA A 43 2.38 8.66 -15.50
N PRO A 44 3.47 9.21 -14.92
CA PRO A 44 4.76 9.25 -15.58
C PRO A 44 5.18 7.84 -16.00
N ARG A 45 5.78 7.71 -17.19
CA ARG A 45 6.39 6.42 -17.57
C ARG A 45 7.54 6.14 -16.60
N PRO A 46 7.67 4.91 -16.09
CA PRO A 46 8.83 4.55 -15.29
C PRO A 46 10.10 4.75 -16.12
N CYS A 47 10.96 5.67 -15.68
CA CYS A 47 12.28 5.87 -16.26
C CYS A 47 13.20 4.78 -15.73
N HIS A 48 13.86 4.05 -16.62
CA HIS A 48 14.87 3.05 -16.26
C HIS A 48 16.19 3.80 -15.95
N LEU A 49 16.33 4.31 -14.71
CA LEU A 49 17.58 4.86 -14.18
C LEU A 49 18.30 3.80 -13.35
#